data_AF-A0A8T5TM16-F1
#
_entry.id   AF-A0A8T5TM16-F1
#
_cell.length_a   1.000
_cell.length_b   1.000
_cell.length_c   1.000
_cell.angle_alpha   90.00
_cell.angle_beta   90.00
_cell.angle_gamma   90.00
#
_symmetry.space_group_name_H-M   'P 1'
#
loop_
_entity.id
_entity.type
_entity.pdbx_description
1 polymer ?
#
loop_
_entity_poly.entity_id
_entity_poly.type
_entity_poly.pdbx_seq_one_letter_code
_entity_poly.pdbx_strand_id
1 'polypeptide(L)'
;MDIFDWMFIVSGFIFFVSMISAILLMAKNKMKTVKIFGPILAVLMLPIIAVLINYIVFGKDLRFVIFSVLILIYLLAESLLDMVFKFDFRSKTSTHVPYIILEWAAAFSFLFGTIRLDVTMGWIIAIFFWTFIGALVYYIIKRRKNKEK
;
A
#
# COMPACT_ATOMS: atom_id res chain seq x y z
N MET A 1 16.74 11.27 11.96
CA MET A 1 15.56 11.32 11.08
C MET A 1 15.16 12.76 10.91
N ASP A 2 15.01 13.19 9.66
CA ASP A 2 14.44 14.48 9.32
C ASP A 2 12.91 14.39 9.15
N ILE A 3 12.27 15.50 8.75
CA ILE A 3 10.83 15.55 8.52
C ILE A 3 10.38 14.64 7.38
N PHE A 4 11.20 14.42 6.35
CA PHE A 4 10.86 13.58 5.20
C PHE A 4 10.95 12.09 5.54
N ASP A 5 11.90 11.70 6.40
CA ASP A 5 11.95 10.36 6.99
C ASP A 5 10.66 10.07 7.78
N TRP A 6 10.20 11.01 8.61
CA TRP A 6 8.92 10.87 9.30
C TRP A 6 7.73 10.82 8.35
N MET A 7 7.71 11.64 7.29
CA MET A 7 6.67 11.59 6.26
C MET A 7 6.60 10.22 5.58
N PHE A 8 7.74 9.60 5.28
CA PHE A 8 7.80 8.25 4.72
C PHE A 8 7.16 7.23 5.67
N ILE A 9 7.55 7.27 6.95
CA ILE A 9 7.06 6.35 7.98
C ILE A 9 5.55 6.51 8.19
N VAL A 10 5.06 7.74 8.37
CA VAL A 10 3.64 8.05 8.54
C VAL A 10 2.82 7.62 7.32
N SER A 11 3.36 7.82 6.11
CA SER A 11 2.72 7.33 4.89
C SER A 11 2.58 5.82 4.88
N GLY A 12 3.59 5.09 5.37
CA GLY A 12 3.53 3.63 5.54
C GLY A 12 2.44 3.19 6.52
N PHE A 13 2.26 3.90 7.63
CA PHE A 13 1.15 3.64 8.56
C PHE A 13 -0.21 3.82 7.89
N ILE A 14 -0.42 4.96 7.22
CA ILE A 14 -1.69 5.25 6.54
C ILE A 14 -1.95 4.20 5.45
N PHE A 15 -0.91 3.81 4.69
CA PHE A 15 -0.99 2.78 3.68
C PHE A 15 -1.50 1.46 4.27
N PHE A 16 -0.81 0.90 5.28
CA PHE A 16 -1.20 -0.40 5.83
C PHE A 16 -2.57 -0.37 6.50
N VAL A 17 -2.87 0.67 7.27
CA VAL A 17 -4.19 0.83 7.91
C VAL A 17 -5.31 0.88 6.86
N SER A 18 -5.08 1.60 5.76
CA SER A 18 -6.04 1.70 4.65
C SER A 18 -6.25 0.33 3.99
N MET A 19 -5.18 -0.39 3.69
CA MET A 19 -5.24 -1.71 3.06
C MET A 19 -5.95 -2.74 3.95
N ILE A 20 -5.56 -2.84 5.22
CA ILE A 20 -6.21 -3.73 6.20
C ILE A 20 -7.71 -3.41 6.29
N SER A 21 -8.06 -2.13 6.43
CA SER A 21 -9.45 -1.70 6.58
C SER A 21 -10.26 -2.00 5.33
N ALA A 22 -9.72 -1.72 4.14
CA ALA A 22 -10.36 -2.05 2.87
C ALA A 22 -10.65 -3.55 2.77
N ILE A 23 -9.68 -4.41 3.08
CA ILE A 23 -9.83 -5.86 3.03
C ILE A 23 -10.87 -6.37 4.02
N LEU A 24 -10.85 -5.89 5.26
CA LEU A 24 -11.83 -6.28 6.28
C LEU A 24 -13.25 -5.83 5.91
N LEU A 25 -13.42 -4.66 5.29
CA LEU A 25 -14.72 -4.20 4.79
C LEU A 25 -15.19 -4.99 3.57
N MET A 26 -14.28 -5.35 2.65
CA MET A 26 -14.57 -6.26 1.55
C MET A 26 -15.05 -7.62 2.09
N ALA A 27 -14.43 -8.15 3.14
CA ALA A 27 -14.87 -9.38 3.80
C ALA A 27 -16.27 -9.24 4.43
N LYS A 28 -16.68 -8.04 4.84
CA LYS A 28 -18.03 -7.75 5.37
C LYS A 28 -19.03 -7.31 4.29
N ASN A 29 -18.66 -7.41 3.01
CA ASN A 29 -19.47 -6.99 1.86
C ASN A 29 -19.90 -5.51 1.88
N LYS A 30 -19.12 -4.65 2.56
CA LYS A 30 -19.39 -3.19 2.69
C LYS A 30 -18.69 -2.40 1.58
N MET A 31 -18.95 -2.78 0.32
CA MET A 31 -18.24 -2.23 -0.85
C MET A 31 -18.38 -0.71 -1.03
N LYS A 32 -19.48 -0.10 -0.56
CA LYS A 32 -19.65 1.37 -0.60
C LYS A 32 -18.60 2.09 0.25
N THR A 33 -18.27 1.55 1.43
CA THR A 33 -17.28 2.14 2.34
C THR A 33 -15.85 1.87 1.89
N VAL A 34 -15.60 0.74 1.22
CA VAL A 34 -14.27 0.40 0.66
C VAL A 34 -13.78 1.47 -0.32
N LYS A 35 -14.68 2.08 -1.09
CA LYS A 35 -14.35 3.12 -2.07
C LYS A 35 -13.69 4.37 -1.47
N ILE A 36 -13.80 4.59 -0.17
CA ILE A 36 -13.17 5.73 0.52
C ILE A 36 -11.64 5.57 0.57
N PHE A 37 -11.13 4.33 0.58
CA PHE A 37 -9.69 4.10 0.69
C PHE A 37 -8.93 4.42 -0.59
N GLY A 38 -9.56 4.34 -1.77
CA GLY A 38 -8.94 4.75 -3.04
C GLY A 38 -8.44 6.21 -3.01
N PRO A 39 -9.31 7.20 -2.72
CA PRO A 39 -8.90 8.59 -2.55
C PRO A 39 -7.84 8.80 -1.45
N ILE A 40 -7.93 8.08 -0.33
CA ILE A 40 -6.91 8.17 0.75
C ILE A 40 -5.54 7.76 0.22
N LEU A 41 -5.47 6.64 -0.51
CA LEU A 41 -4.24 6.16 -1.13
C LEU A 41 -3.74 7.11 -2.23
N ALA A 42 -4.63 7.73 -3.00
CA ALA A 42 -4.23 8.73 -3.98
C ALA A 42 -3.59 9.97 -3.33
N VAL A 43 -4.14 10.45 -2.22
CA VAL A 43 -3.58 11.59 -1.48
C VAL A 43 -2.18 11.28 -0.95
N LEU A 44 -1.89 10.01 -0.60
CA LEU A 44 -0.54 9.58 -0.21
C LEU A 44 0.52 9.75 -1.30
N MET A 45 0.15 9.95 -2.56
CA MET A 45 1.14 10.28 -3.60
C MET A 45 1.86 11.60 -3.28
N LEU A 46 1.15 12.60 -2.73
CA LEU A 46 1.75 13.91 -2.44
C LEU A 46 2.92 13.84 -1.44
N PRO A 47 2.77 13.25 -0.22
CA PRO A 47 3.89 13.12 0.69
C PRO A 47 5.01 12.23 0.13
N ILE A 48 4.70 11.16 -0.61
CA ILE A 48 5.75 10.30 -1.18
C ILE A 48 6.52 11.00 -2.32
N ILE A 49 5.87 11.82 -3.15
CA ILE A 49 6.56 12.66 -4.15
C ILE A 49 7.50 13.64 -3.45
N ALA A 50 7.05 14.30 -2.38
CA ALA A 50 7.89 15.21 -1.61
C ALA A 50 9.11 14.50 -1.00
N VAL A 51 8.90 13.30 -0.44
CA VAL A 51 9.99 12.44 0.06
C VAL A 51 10.96 12.06 -1.06
N LEU A 52 10.45 11.65 -2.23
CA LEU A 52 11.28 11.27 -3.37
C LEU A 52 12.15 12.44 -3.84
N ILE A 53 11.57 13.63 -4.01
CA ILE A 53 12.30 14.83 -4.43
C ILE A 53 13.39 15.14 -3.41
N ASN A 54 13.06 15.12 -2.11
CA ASN A 54 14.04 15.36 -1.06
C ASN A 54 15.20 14.35 -1.11
N TYR A 55 14.89 13.06 -1.21
CA TYR A 55 15.91 12.01 -1.25
C TYR A 55 16.82 12.11 -2.48
N ILE A 56 16.30 12.55 -3.62
CA ILE A 56 17.12 12.81 -4.82
C ILE A 56 18.00 14.06 -4.63
N VAL A 57 17.41 15.18 -4.20
CA VAL A 57 18.12 16.48 -4.09
C VAL A 57 19.23 16.44 -3.04
N PHE A 58 18.99 15.79 -1.91
CA PHE A 58 19.97 15.67 -0.82
C PHE A 58 20.85 14.42 -0.92
N GLY A 59 20.74 13.65 -2.01
CA GLY A 59 21.61 12.51 -2.28
C GLY A 59 21.52 11.39 -1.24
N LYS A 60 20.31 11.06 -0.77
CA LYS A 60 20.08 9.88 0.08
C LYS A 60 20.41 8.58 -0.68
N ASP A 61 20.63 7.51 0.08
CA ASP A 61 20.90 6.18 -0.47
C ASP A 61 19.90 5.82 -1.58
N LEU A 62 20.42 5.38 -2.72
CA LEU A 62 19.65 4.99 -3.91
C LEU A 62 18.50 4.03 -3.61
N ARG A 63 18.64 3.18 -2.58
CA ARG A 63 17.59 2.27 -2.14
C ARG A 63 16.32 3.00 -1.72
N PHE A 64 16.43 4.15 -1.06
CA PHE A 64 15.26 4.95 -0.67
C PHE A 64 14.57 5.57 -1.87
N VAL A 65 15.33 5.98 -2.88
CA VAL A 65 14.78 6.44 -4.16
C VAL A 65 14.01 5.31 -4.83
N ILE A 66 14.59 4.11 -4.92
CA ILE A 66 13.93 2.93 -5.48
C ILE A 66 12.64 2.60 -4.71
N PHE A 67 12.68 2.59 -3.37
CA PHE A 67 11.51 2.34 -2.54
C PHE A 67 10.39 3.35 -2.80
N SER A 68 10.71 4.64 -2.81
CA SER A 68 9.72 5.69 -3.08
C SER A 68 9.13 5.58 -4.50
N VAL A 69 9.95 5.24 -5.51
CA VAL A 69 9.47 5.01 -6.88
C VAL A 69 8.53 3.82 -6.96
N LEU A 70 8.86 2.69 -6.33
CA LEU A 70 7.98 1.50 -6.32
C LEU A 70 6.64 1.80 -5.64
N ILE A 71 6.66 2.54 -4.52
CA ILE A 71 5.44 3.00 -3.85
C ILE A 71 4.61 3.88 -4.77
N LEU A 72 5.23 4.87 -5.44
CA LEU A 72 4.51 5.77 -6.35
C LEU A 72 3.92 5.06 -7.55
N ILE A 73 4.64 4.09 -8.15
CA ILE A 73 4.11 3.28 -9.25
C ILE A 73 2.85 2.56 -8.81
N TYR A 74 2.86 1.94 -7.63
CA TYR A 74 1.66 1.30 -7.09
C TYR A 74 0.53 2.29 -6.85
N LEU A 75 0.77 3.40 -6.14
CA LEU A 75 -0.26 4.39 -5.83
C LEU A 75 -0.86 5.01 -7.09
N LEU A 76 -0.02 5.25 -8.12
CA LEU A 76 -0.46 5.72 -9.41
C LEU A 76 -1.30 4.66 -10.13
N ALA A 77 -0.85 3.40 -10.16
CA ALA A 77 -1.61 2.31 -10.76
C ALA A 77 -2.97 2.13 -10.11
N GLU A 78 -3.03 2.08 -8.77
CA GLU A 78 -4.29 2.01 -8.01
C GLU A 78 -5.19 3.21 -8.33
N SER A 79 -4.63 4.42 -8.33
CA SER A 79 -5.41 5.63 -8.60
C SER A 79 -5.97 5.66 -10.02
N LEU A 80 -5.16 5.32 -11.01
CA LEU A 80 -5.58 5.30 -12.41
C LEU A 80 -6.62 4.19 -12.65
N LEU A 81 -6.40 3.00 -12.11
CA LEU A 81 -7.28 1.86 -12.35
C LEU A 81 -8.63 2.01 -11.63
N ASP A 82 -8.64 2.35 -10.34
CA ASP A 82 -9.86 2.39 -9.53
C ASP A 82 -10.66 3.70 -9.71
N MET A 83 -10.00 4.85 -9.86
CA MET A 83 -10.70 6.15 -9.91
C MET A 83 -10.85 6.71 -11.32
N VAL A 84 -9.80 6.66 -12.14
CA VAL A 84 -9.80 7.29 -13.47
C VAL A 84 -10.48 6.38 -14.49
N PHE A 85 -9.98 5.15 -14.65
CA PHE A 85 -10.46 4.21 -15.65
C PHE A 85 -11.64 3.36 -15.17
N LYS A 86 -11.83 3.22 -13.84
CA LYS A 86 -12.83 2.32 -13.23
C LYS A 86 -12.76 0.92 -13.83
N PHE A 87 -11.55 0.47 -14.12
CA PHE A 87 -11.30 -0.77 -14.84
C PHE A 87 -11.35 -1.94 -13.85
N ASP A 88 -12.17 -2.95 -14.12
CA ASP A 88 -12.23 -4.15 -13.27
C ASP A 88 -11.05 -5.09 -13.56
N PHE A 89 -9.85 -4.67 -13.17
CA PHE A 89 -8.63 -5.47 -13.31
C PHE A 89 -8.62 -6.71 -12.42
N ARG A 90 -9.54 -6.79 -11.44
CA ARG A 90 -9.64 -7.90 -10.48
C ARG A 90 -10.40 -9.09 -11.07
N SER A 91 -11.14 -8.89 -12.16
CA SER A 91 -11.88 -9.95 -12.87
C SER A 91 -11.00 -10.89 -13.70
N LYS A 92 -9.86 -10.42 -14.21
CA LYS A 92 -8.95 -11.18 -15.08
C LYS A 92 -7.61 -11.42 -14.40
N THR A 93 -7.16 -12.67 -14.37
CA THR A 93 -5.87 -13.05 -13.77
C THR A 93 -4.69 -12.30 -14.39
N SER A 94 -4.71 -12.07 -15.71
CA SER A 94 -3.64 -11.39 -16.44
C SER A 94 -3.42 -9.94 -16.00
N THR A 95 -4.46 -9.26 -15.51
CA THR A 95 -4.37 -7.88 -14.99
C THR A 95 -4.26 -7.85 -13.47
N HIS A 96 -4.81 -8.87 -12.80
CA HIS A 96 -4.78 -8.96 -11.34
C HIS A 96 -3.39 -9.32 -10.80
N VAL A 97 -2.67 -10.25 -11.45
CA VAL A 97 -1.34 -10.69 -10.99
C VAL A 97 -0.31 -9.55 -11.03
N PRO A 98 -0.15 -8.78 -12.13
CA PRO A 98 0.76 -7.64 -12.14
C PRO A 98 0.43 -6.59 -11.08
N TYR A 99 -0.85 -6.33 -10.85
CA TYR A 99 -1.30 -5.43 -9.80
C TYR A 99 -0.87 -5.93 -8.40
N ILE A 100 -1.08 -7.22 -8.10
CA ILE A 100 -0.65 -7.82 -6.82
C ILE A 100 0.87 -7.66 -6.66
N ILE A 101 1.65 -7.88 -7.71
CA ILE A 101 3.12 -7.71 -7.65
C ILE A 101 3.49 -6.26 -7.27
N LEU A 102 2.82 -5.26 -7.84
CA LEU A 102 3.03 -3.85 -7.48
C LEU A 102 2.64 -3.57 -6.02
N GLU A 103 1.52 -4.11 -5.56
CA GLU A 103 1.05 -3.98 -4.18
C GLU A 103 2.09 -4.52 -3.18
N TRP A 104 2.63 -5.72 -3.44
CA TRP A 104 3.70 -6.29 -2.62
C TRP A 104 5.00 -5.49 -2.71
N ALA A 105 5.37 -5.00 -3.90
CA ALA A 105 6.56 -4.18 -4.06
C ALA A 105 6.48 -2.89 -3.23
N ALA A 106 5.31 -2.24 -3.19
CA ALA A 106 5.06 -1.08 -2.34
C ALA A 106 5.08 -1.44 -0.84
N ALA A 107 4.41 -2.53 -0.45
CA ALA A 107 4.38 -2.98 0.94
C ALA A 107 5.79 -3.32 1.47
N PHE A 108 6.60 -4.04 0.69
CA PHE A 108 7.99 -4.33 1.04
C PHE A 108 8.86 -3.06 1.07
N SER A 109 8.61 -2.11 0.17
CA SER A 109 9.33 -0.82 0.16
C SER A 109 9.07 -0.03 1.45
N PHE A 110 7.82 0.03 1.92
CA PHE A 110 7.53 0.63 3.23
C PHE A 110 8.17 -0.12 4.40
N LEU A 111 8.11 -1.45 4.39
CA LEU A 111 8.70 -2.28 5.45
C LEU A 111 10.21 -2.10 5.54
N PHE A 112 10.94 -2.41 4.47
CA PHE A 112 12.40 -2.35 4.45
C PHE A 112 12.92 -0.92 4.46
N GLY A 113 12.19 0.03 3.87
CA GLY A 113 12.50 1.46 3.99
C GLY A 113 12.45 1.90 5.44
N THR A 114 11.37 1.57 6.15
CA THR A 114 11.22 1.97 7.55
C THR A 114 12.27 1.31 8.44
N ILE A 115 12.53 0.00 8.30
CA ILE A 115 13.56 -0.71 9.07
C ILE A 115 14.94 -0.05 8.92
N ARG A 116 15.25 0.47 7.73
CA ARG A 116 16.52 1.19 7.46
C ARG A 116 16.57 2.60 8.02
N LEU A 117 15.42 3.27 8.16
CA LEU A 117 15.35 4.60 8.78
C LEU A 117 15.39 4.52 10.30
N ASP A 118 14.58 3.62 10.86
CA ASP A 118 14.44 3.42 12.30
C ASP A 118 13.96 1.98 12.56
N VAL A 119 14.77 1.23 13.30
CA VAL A 119 14.49 -0.20 13.58
C VAL A 119 13.22 -0.37 14.40
N THR A 120 12.95 0.53 15.35
CA THR A 120 11.77 0.47 16.22
C THR A 120 10.50 0.68 15.41
N MET A 121 10.46 1.73 14.60
CA MET A 121 9.35 1.98 13.68
C MET A 121 9.23 0.87 12.63
N GLY A 122 10.34 0.28 12.22
CA GLY A 122 10.38 -0.85 11.31
C GLY A 122 9.64 -2.07 11.85
N TRP A 123 9.85 -2.39 13.13
CA TRP A 123 9.11 -3.46 13.81
C TRP A 123 7.61 -3.15 13.93
N ILE A 124 7.25 -1.90 14.20
CA ILE A 124 5.84 -1.51 14.23
C ILE A 124 5.21 -1.70 12.85
N ILE A 125 5.85 -1.22 11.77
CA ILE A 125 5.38 -1.44 10.40
C ILE A 125 5.32 -2.93 10.05
N ALA A 126 6.25 -3.76 10.55
CA ALA A 126 6.21 -5.20 10.36
C ALA A 126 4.94 -5.84 10.96
N ILE A 127 4.48 -5.39 12.13
CA ILE A 127 3.22 -5.85 12.73
C ILE A 127 2.03 -5.51 11.81
N PHE A 128 2.01 -4.31 11.26
CA PHE A 128 0.98 -3.90 10.30
C PHE A 128 1.03 -4.73 9.01
N PHE A 129 2.22 -5.00 8.50
CA PHE A 129 2.43 -5.87 7.33
C PHE A 129 1.90 -7.29 7.58
N TRP A 130 2.22 -7.92 8.71
CA TRP A 130 1.69 -9.24 9.03
C TRP A 130 0.17 -9.24 9.26
N THR A 131 -0.36 -8.16 9.83
CA THR A 131 -1.81 -7.97 10.00
C THR A 131 -2.51 -7.84 8.64
N PHE A 132 -1.89 -7.13 7.70
CA PHE A 132 -2.35 -7.03 6.31
C PHE A 132 -2.41 -8.42 5.64
N ILE A 133 -1.39 -9.25 5.81
CA ILE A 133 -1.40 -10.64 5.34
C ILE A 133 -2.53 -11.44 6.01
N GLY A 134 -2.69 -11.33 7.33
CA GLY A 134 -3.77 -11.98 8.06
C GLY A 134 -5.16 -11.58 7.55
N ALA A 135 -5.36 -10.30 7.24
CA ALA A 135 -6.60 -9.78 6.67
C ALA A 135 -6.87 -10.37 5.27
N LEU A 136 -5.85 -10.46 4.41
CA LEU A 136 -5.95 -11.10 3.09
C LEU A 136 -6.37 -12.57 3.20
N VAL A 137 -5.69 -13.33 4.06
CA VAL A 137 -6.01 -14.75 4.29
C VAL A 137 -7.44 -14.91 4.79
N TYR A 138 -7.85 -14.09 5.78
CA TYR A 138 -9.23 -14.08 6.28
C TYR A 138 -10.25 -13.80 5.16
N TYR A 139 -9.99 -12.80 4.31
CA TYR A 139 -10.86 -12.46 3.19
C TYR A 139 -10.99 -13.62 2.20
N ILE A 140 -9.89 -14.28 1.84
CA ILE A 140 -9.88 -15.43 0.91
C ILE A 140 -10.70 -16.59 1.47
N ILE A 141 -10.46 -16.97 2.75
CA ILE A 141 -11.20 -18.05 3.42
C ILE A 141 -12.69 -17.75 3.43
N LYS A 142 -13.07 -16.53 3.82
CA LYS A 142 -14.48 -16.13 3.88
C LYS A 142 -15.14 -16.14 2.51
N ARG A 143 -14.45 -15.66 1.47
CA ARG A 143 -14.94 -15.66 0.09
C ARG A 143 -15.17 -17.08 -0.42
N ARG A 144 -14.30 -18.04 -0.07
CA ARG A 144 -14.48 -19.45 -0.41
C ARG A 144 -15.73 -20.04 0.26
N LYS A 145 -15.90 -19.83 1.57
CA LYS A 145 -17.07 -20.30 2.32
C LYS A 145 -18.40 -19.76 1.78
N ASN A 146 -18.41 -18.54 1.25
CA ASN A 146 -19.60 -17.94 0.65
C ASN A 146 -19.91 -18.45 -0.77
N LYS A 147 -18.95 -19.08 -1.47
CA LYS A 147 -19.19 -19.70 -2.79
C LYS A 147 -19.67 -21.15 -2.69
N GLU A 148 -19.39 -21.81 -1.57
CA GLU A 148 -19.81 -23.19 -1.27
C GLU A 148 -21.24 -23.25 -0.67
N LYS A 149 -21.87 -22.10 -0.41
CA LYS A 149 -23.28 -21.95 -0.01
C LYS A 149 -24.12 -21.48 -1.18
#